data_AF-A0A2S7A4N8-F1
#
_entry.id   AF-A0A2S7A4N8-F1
#
_cell.length_a   1.000
_cell.length_b   1.000
_cell.length_c   1.000
_cell.angle_alpha   90.00
_cell.angle_beta   90.00
_cell.angle_gamma   90.00
#
_symmetry.space_group_name_H-M   'P 1'
#
loop_
_entity.id
_entity.type
_entity.pdbx_description
1 polymer ?
#
loop_
_entity_poly.entity_id
_entity_poly.type
_entity_poly.pdbx_seq_one_letter_code
_entity_poly.pdbx_strand_id
1 'polypeptide(L)'
;MKRIGVLLVVLVALAWAGSKLVPRSKPAAANAPAVVAEVLQEQAQQPEAPKPEPERPMTAAEKKAQQEKWFGAETIVAAERAVRGELKDPDAAQFRDVRANYTEEFGVVACGRVNAKNELGGYTGFRRFVSGGKSVILEGRDNIADAWAGACN
;
A
#
# COMPACT_ATOMS: atom_id res chain seq x y z
N MET A 1 46.35 -9.83 -2.17
CA MET A 1 45.48 -10.26 -3.30
C MET A 1 44.14 -9.52 -3.25
N LYS A 2 44.12 -8.18 -3.14
CA LYS A 2 43.83 -7.18 -4.19
C LYS A 2 43.59 -7.72 -5.62
N ARG A 3 42.49 -7.24 -6.25
CA ARG A 3 42.15 -7.18 -7.70
C ARG A 3 41.31 -8.32 -8.30
N ILE A 4 40.00 -8.37 -8.03
CA ILE A 4 39.04 -9.11 -8.89
C ILE A 4 37.74 -8.31 -9.17
N GLY A 5 37.37 -7.34 -8.33
CA GLY A 5 36.08 -6.62 -8.44
C GLY A 5 35.98 -5.47 -9.45
N VAL A 6 36.99 -5.20 -10.29
CA VAL A 6 36.99 -4.02 -11.22
C VAL A 6 36.67 -4.41 -12.68
N LEU A 7 36.66 -5.70 -13.02
CA LEU A 7 36.55 -6.15 -14.42
C LEU A 7 35.12 -6.28 -14.96
N LEU A 8 34.08 -6.24 -14.11
CA LEU A 8 32.69 -6.38 -14.56
C LEU A 8 32.03 -5.08 -15.06
N VAL A 9 32.65 -3.92 -14.87
CA VAL A 9 32.08 -2.63 -15.27
C VAL A 9 32.40 -2.28 -16.75
N VAL A 10 33.29 -3.01 -17.42
CA VAL A 10 33.81 -2.64 -18.76
C VAL A 10 33.11 -3.38 -19.92
N LEU A 11 32.34 -4.44 -19.65
CA LEU A 11 31.76 -5.29 -20.73
C LEU A 11 30.39 -4.85 -21.26
N VAL A 12 29.76 -3.79 -20.74
CA VAL A 12 28.43 -3.33 -21.22
C VAL A 12 28.52 -2.17 -22.23
N ALA A 13 29.71 -1.64 -22.53
CA ALA A 13 29.86 -0.40 -23.31
C ALA A 13 30.25 -0.56 -24.80
N LEU A 14 30.40 -1.77 -25.37
CA LEU A 14 31.00 -1.94 -26.71
C LEU A 14 30.22 -2.86 -27.65
N ALA A 15 28.92 -2.64 -27.85
CA ALA A 15 28.19 -3.40 -28.88
C ALA A 15 26.99 -2.68 -29.50
N TRP A 16 27.10 -1.42 -29.92
CA TRP A 16 26.15 -0.85 -30.89
C TRP A 16 26.86 0.14 -31.83
N ALA A 17 27.80 -0.36 -32.62
CA ALA A 17 28.36 0.33 -33.78
C ALA A 17 28.12 -0.49 -35.04
N GLY A 18 27.08 -0.10 -35.79
CA GLY A 18 27.01 -0.11 -37.25
C GLY A 18 27.09 -1.42 -38.02
N SER A 19 26.03 -1.74 -38.78
CA SER A 19 26.14 -1.99 -40.23
C SER A 19 24.79 -1.82 -40.92
N LYS A 20 24.76 -0.87 -41.85
CA LYS A 20 23.70 -0.61 -42.83
C LYS A 20 23.69 -1.72 -43.88
N LEU A 21 22.53 -2.01 -44.46
CA LEU A 21 22.27 -2.15 -45.92
C LEU A 21 20.83 -2.64 -46.16
N VAL A 22 20.35 -2.45 -47.41
CA VAL A 22 19.06 -2.91 -48.03
C VAL A 22 18.00 -1.78 -48.16
N PRO A 23 17.34 -1.59 -49.34
CA PRO A 23 17.90 -0.91 -50.50
C PRO A 23 16.99 0.25 -51.02
N ARG A 24 17.55 1.02 -51.94
CA ARG A 24 16.93 2.16 -52.62
C ARG A 24 15.98 1.71 -53.73
N SER A 25 14.69 2.00 -53.61
CA SER A 25 13.72 2.01 -54.73
C SER A 25 13.36 3.47 -55.05
N LYS A 26 13.41 3.84 -56.33
CA LYS A 26 13.25 5.21 -56.89
C LYS A 26 11.73 5.51 -57.16
N PRO A 27 11.27 6.78 -57.31
CA PRO A 27 10.01 7.26 -56.75
C PRO A 27 8.84 7.24 -57.75
N ALA A 28 7.62 7.34 -57.20
CA ALA A 28 6.47 7.85 -57.92
C ALA A 28 5.88 9.01 -57.09
N ALA A 29 5.68 10.13 -57.77
CA ALA A 29 5.08 11.34 -57.25
C ALA A 29 3.65 11.10 -56.77
N ALA A 30 3.22 11.85 -55.74
CA ALA A 30 2.05 12.72 -55.77
C ALA A 30 1.45 12.92 -54.35
N ASN A 31 1.37 14.19 -53.97
CA ASN A 31 0.31 14.80 -53.15
C ASN A 31 0.25 14.46 -51.64
N ALA A 32 0.78 15.38 -50.84
CA ALA A 32 0.16 15.77 -49.56
C ALA A 32 -1.03 16.72 -49.89
N PRO A 33 -2.08 16.91 -49.04
CA PRO A 33 -1.94 17.15 -47.60
C PRO A 33 -3.11 16.65 -46.69
N ALA A 34 -3.01 17.03 -45.40
CA ALA A 34 -4.15 17.30 -44.49
C ALA A 34 -4.73 16.19 -43.59
N VAL A 35 -3.90 15.39 -42.88
CA VAL A 35 -4.39 14.58 -41.74
C VAL A 35 -3.54 14.63 -40.47
N VAL A 36 -2.45 15.39 -40.46
CA VAL A 36 -1.51 15.44 -39.31
C VAL A 36 -1.78 16.58 -38.31
N ALA A 37 -2.84 17.36 -38.48
CA ALA A 37 -3.10 18.53 -37.62
C ALA A 37 -3.93 18.21 -36.36
N GLU A 38 -4.69 17.12 -36.31
CA GLU A 38 -5.72 16.95 -35.26
C GLU A 38 -5.29 16.10 -34.05
N VAL A 39 -4.14 15.42 -34.13
CA VAL A 39 -3.66 14.54 -33.03
C VAL A 39 -2.88 15.31 -31.94
N LEU A 40 -2.61 16.61 -32.13
CA LEU A 40 -1.75 17.38 -31.21
C LEU A 40 -2.51 18.05 -30.05
N GLN A 41 -3.85 18.08 -30.02
CA GLN A 41 -4.58 18.91 -29.06
C GLN A 41 -5.19 18.21 -27.83
N GLU A 42 -5.21 16.88 -27.75
CA GLU A 42 -5.74 16.18 -26.55
C GLU A 42 -4.67 15.93 -25.46
N GLN A 43 -3.52 16.60 -25.53
CA GLN A 43 -2.44 16.51 -24.53
C GLN A 43 -2.47 17.68 -23.53
N ALA A 44 -3.60 18.36 -23.36
CA ALA A 44 -3.71 19.60 -22.57
C ALA A 44 -4.41 19.45 -21.20
N GLN A 45 -4.59 18.23 -20.68
CA GLN A 45 -5.04 18.07 -19.29
C GLN A 45 -4.48 16.80 -18.65
N GLN A 46 -3.15 16.70 -18.56
CA GLN A 46 -2.58 15.99 -17.43
C GLN A 46 -2.97 16.79 -16.18
N PRO A 47 -3.61 16.19 -15.15
CA PRO A 47 -3.67 16.81 -13.84
C PRO A 47 -2.22 17.10 -13.45
N GLU A 48 -1.89 18.38 -13.33
CA GLU A 48 -0.58 18.83 -12.89
C GLU A 48 -0.24 18.05 -11.62
N ALA A 49 0.80 17.22 -11.70
CA ALA A 49 1.34 16.56 -10.53
C ALA A 49 1.60 17.65 -9.50
N PRO A 50 1.08 17.52 -8.26
CA PRO A 50 1.32 18.54 -7.24
C PRO A 50 2.83 18.66 -7.08
N LYS A 51 3.37 19.82 -7.47
CA LYS A 51 4.78 20.16 -7.29
C LYS A 51 5.14 19.87 -5.83
N PRO A 52 6.28 19.22 -5.55
CA PRO A 52 6.71 19.04 -4.17
C PRO A 52 6.93 20.44 -3.59
N GLU A 53 6.01 20.85 -2.72
CA GLU A 53 6.17 22.06 -1.92
C GLU A 53 7.50 21.96 -1.14
N PRO A 54 8.19 23.09 -0.92
CA PRO A 54 9.43 23.13 -0.16
C PRO A 54 9.21 22.50 1.22
N GLU A 55 10.22 21.78 1.72
CA GLU A 55 10.31 20.92 2.92
C GLU A 55 9.62 21.45 4.20
N ARG A 56 8.31 21.65 4.18
CA ARG A 56 7.53 21.91 5.38
C ARG A 56 7.44 20.59 6.14
N PRO A 57 7.75 20.56 7.44
CA PRO A 57 7.54 19.36 8.24
C PRO A 57 6.06 18.96 8.10
N MET A 58 5.80 17.72 7.70
CA MET A 58 4.45 17.20 7.56
C MET A 58 3.69 17.41 8.87
N THR A 59 2.45 17.88 8.77
CA THR A 59 1.57 17.98 9.94
C THR A 59 1.27 16.58 10.49
N ALA A 60 0.91 16.50 11.77
CA ALA A 60 0.56 15.21 12.40
C ALA A 60 -0.60 14.50 11.67
N ALA A 61 -1.56 15.26 11.12
CA ALA A 61 -2.67 14.73 10.35
C ALA A 61 -2.23 14.11 9.01
N GLU A 62 -1.31 14.78 8.29
CA GLU A 62 -0.76 14.25 7.05
C GLU A 62 0.08 12.99 7.30
N LYS A 63 0.90 13.00 8.36
CA LYS A 63 1.67 11.81 8.78
C LYS A 63 0.73 10.65 9.12
N LYS A 64 -0.34 10.90 9.87
CA LYS A 64 -1.37 9.90 10.20
C LYS A 64 -1.99 9.29 8.94
N ALA A 65 -2.51 10.14 8.04
CA ALA A 65 -3.14 9.69 6.81
C ALA A 65 -2.18 8.91 5.90
N GLN A 66 -0.92 9.35 5.82
CA GLN A 66 0.13 8.66 5.08
C GLN A 66 0.37 7.26 5.68
N GLN A 67 0.63 7.16 6.98
CA GLN A 67 0.90 5.89 7.66
C GLN A 67 -0.26 4.89 7.51
N GLU A 68 -1.50 5.35 7.71
CA GLU A 68 -2.70 4.52 7.51
C GLU A 68 -2.84 4.04 6.06
N LYS A 69 -2.50 4.89 5.07
CA LYS A 69 -2.53 4.50 3.66
C LYS A 69 -1.49 3.43 3.32
N TRP A 70 -0.28 3.53 3.87
CA TRP A 70 0.81 2.59 3.55
C TRP A 70 0.67 1.25 4.27
N PHE A 71 0.31 1.28 5.55
CA PHE A 71 0.35 0.07 6.39
C PHE A 71 -1.05 -0.41 6.81
N GLY A 72 -2.10 0.39 6.67
CA GLY A 72 -3.39 0.10 7.26
C GLY A 72 -4.00 -1.21 6.80
N ALA A 73 -3.98 -1.50 5.50
CA ALA A 73 -4.51 -2.75 4.96
C ALA A 73 -3.74 -3.99 5.48
N GLU A 74 -2.41 -3.91 5.54
CA GLU A 74 -1.58 -4.98 6.08
C GLU A 74 -1.86 -5.21 7.57
N THR A 75 -1.90 -4.12 8.35
CA THR A 75 -2.21 -4.18 9.79
C THR A 75 -3.58 -4.79 10.05
N ILE A 76 -4.60 -4.45 9.24
CA ILE A 76 -5.94 -5.04 9.36
C ILE A 76 -5.90 -6.55 9.14
N VAL A 77 -5.25 -7.03 8.06
CA VAL A 77 -5.16 -8.47 7.76
C VAL A 77 -4.40 -9.21 8.87
N ALA A 78 -3.28 -8.65 9.33
CA ALA A 78 -2.51 -9.22 10.43
C ALA A 78 -3.30 -9.26 11.73
N ALA A 79 -4.04 -8.18 12.03
CA ALA A 79 -4.89 -8.08 13.21
C ALA A 79 -6.00 -9.11 13.19
N GLU A 80 -6.75 -9.28 12.09
CA GLU A 80 -7.79 -10.30 12.03
C GLU A 80 -7.22 -11.71 12.20
N ARG A 81 -6.04 -11.99 11.63
CA ARG A 81 -5.34 -13.27 11.85
C ARG A 81 -5.02 -13.46 13.33
N ALA A 82 -4.45 -12.44 13.97
CA ALA A 82 -4.12 -12.50 15.38
C ALA A 82 -5.39 -12.71 16.23
N VAL A 83 -6.46 -11.94 15.98
CA VAL A 83 -7.74 -12.08 16.69
C VAL A 83 -8.31 -13.49 16.51
N ARG A 84 -8.32 -14.05 15.29
CA ARG A 84 -8.79 -15.43 15.05
C ARG A 84 -8.04 -16.44 15.92
N GLY A 85 -6.73 -16.27 16.11
CA GLY A 85 -5.91 -17.13 16.98
C GLY A 85 -6.31 -17.11 18.46
N GLU A 86 -7.08 -16.11 18.89
CA GLU A 86 -7.52 -15.94 20.28
C GLU A 86 -8.96 -16.46 20.54
N LEU A 87 -9.67 -16.88 19.49
CA LEU A 87 -11.07 -17.32 19.58
C LEU A 87 -11.16 -18.83 19.79
N LYS A 88 -12.27 -19.28 20.38
CA LYS A 88 -12.56 -20.72 20.57
C LYS A 88 -12.85 -21.43 19.24
N ASP A 89 -13.51 -20.74 18.32
CA ASP A 89 -13.75 -21.18 16.94
C ASP A 89 -13.26 -20.07 15.99
N PRO A 90 -12.01 -20.17 15.50
CA PRO A 90 -11.40 -19.17 14.62
C PRO A 90 -12.12 -18.99 13.28
N ASP A 91 -12.71 -20.06 12.76
CA ASP A 91 -13.37 -20.08 11.45
C ASP A 91 -14.77 -19.47 11.51
N ALA A 92 -15.40 -19.47 12.69
CA ALA A 92 -16.65 -18.77 12.95
C ALA A 92 -16.48 -17.26 13.19
N ALA A 93 -15.28 -16.71 13.08
CA ALA A 93 -15.02 -15.29 13.37
C ALA A 93 -15.72 -14.36 12.37
N GLN A 94 -16.53 -13.45 12.90
CA GLN A 94 -17.20 -12.38 12.17
C GLN A 94 -16.63 -11.03 12.59
N PHE A 95 -16.09 -10.29 11.63
CA PHE A 95 -15.47 -8.99 11.86
C PHE A 95 -16.37 -7.86 11.35
N ARG A 96 -16.43 -6.74 12.09
CA ARG A 96 -17.14 -5.53 11.69
C ARG A 96 -16.39 -4.28 12.16
N ASP A 97 -16.56 -3.20 11.39
CA ASP A 97 -16.01 -1.86 11.67
C ASP A 97 -14.49 -1.88 11.87
N VAL A 98 -13.80 -2.74 11.11
CA VAL A 98 -12.35 -2.87 11.21
C VAL A 98 -11.70 -1.73 10.43
N ARG A 99 -10.95 -0.89 11.14
CA ARG A 99 -10.23 0.26 10.59
C ARG A 99 -8.83 0.31 11.14
N ALA A 100 -7.88 0.71 10.30
CA ALA A 100 -6.56 1.07 10.75
C ALA A 100 -6.60 2.50 11.32
N ASN A 101 -5.83 2.74 12.36
CA ASN A 101 -5.61 4.07 12.92
C ASN A 101 -4.15 4.22 13.30
N TYR A 102 -3.53 5.33 12.89
CA TYR A 102 -2.18 5.65 13.31
C TYR A 102 -2.18 6.54 14.55
N THR A 103 -1.30 6.19 15.48
CA THR A 103 -0.96 7.00 16.66
C THR A 103 0.55 7.10 16.78
N GLU A 104 1.05 8.20 17.36
CA GLU A 104 2.49 8.33 17.64
C GLU A 104 2.98 7.33 18.69
N GLU A 105 2.12 6.91 19.62
CA GLU A 105 2.46 5.99 20.71
C GLU A 105 2.49 4.52 20.26
N PHE A 106 1.48 4.09 19.48
CA PHE A 106 1.30 2.67 19.12
C PHE A 106 1.62 2.36 17.65
N GLY A 107 1.94 3.38 16.84
CA GLY A 107 2.04 3.23 15.39
C GLY A 107 0.68 2.95 14.75
N VAL A 108 0.68 2.21 13.64
CA VAL A 108 -0.55 1.79 12.96
C VAL A 108 -1.14 0.57 13.67
N VAL A 109 -2.32 0.73 14.25
CA VAL A 109 -3.11 -0.35 14.86
C VAL A 109 -4.40 -0.56 14.08
N ALA A 110 -4.96 -1.77 14.17
CA ALA A 110 -6.32 -2.05 13.73
C ALA A 110 -7.26 -2.12 14.93
N CYS A 111 -8.36 -1.40 14.82
CA CYS A 111 -9.45 -1.38 15.78
C CYS A 111 -10.69 -1.94 15.10
N GLY A 112 -11.50 -2.72 15.84
CA GLY A 112 -12.74 -3.23 15.29
C GLY A 112 -13.54 -4.03 16.30
N ARG A 113 -14.52 -4.77 15.79
CA ARG A 113 -15.36 -5.67 16.57
C ARG A 113 -15.33 -7.07 15.99
N VAL A 114 -15.30 -8.07 16.87
CA VAL A 114 -15.33 -9.50 16.52
C VAL A 114 -16.43 -10.22 17.29
N ASN A 115 -17.11 -11.15 16.63
CA ASN A 115 -18.00 -12.12 17.25
C ASN A 115 -17.62 -13.52 16.78
N ALA A 116 -17.69 -14.52 17.65
CA ALA A 116 -17.37 -15.91 17.33
C ALA A 116 -18.17 -16.87 18.23
N LYS A 117 -18.19 -18.15 17.86
CA LYS A 117 -18.82 -19.18 18.69
C LYS A 117 -18.01 -19.44 19.96
N ASN A 118 -18.72 -19.65 21.06
CA ASN A 118 -18.15 -20.12 22.32
C ASN A 118 -18.09 -21.67 22.36
N GLU A 119 -17.67 -22.22 23.50
CA GLU A 119 -17.55 -23.68 23.70
C GLU A 119 -18.89 -24.43 23.60
N LEU A 120 -20.02 -23.71 23.74
CA LEU A 120 -21.38 -24.24 23.58
C LEU A 120 -21.90 -24.08 22.13
N GLY A 121 -21.08 -23.58 21.20
CA GLY A 121 -21.41 -23.40 19.79
C GLY A 121 -22.26 -22.16 19.47
N GLY A 122 -22.55 -21.30 20.45
CA GLY A 122 -23.37 -20.10 20.29
C GLY A 122 -22.55 -18.81 20.16
N TYR A 123 -23.11 -17.80 19.48
CA TYR A 123 -22.55 -16.44 19.43
C TYR A 123 -23.03 -15.61 20.62
N THR A 124 -22.12 -14.89 21.29
CA THR A 124 -22.44 -14.07 22.47
C THR A 124 -22.48 -12.56 22.19
N GLY A 125 -22.27 -12.15 20.94
CA GLY A 125 -22.29 -10.75 20.52
C GLY A 125 -20.90 -10.21 20.19
N PHE A 126 -20.88 -9.05 19.53
CA PHE A 126 -19.67 -8.39 19.09
C PHE A 126 -18.91 -7.77 20.26
N ARG A 127 -17.61 -8.08 20.34
CA ARG A 127 -16.65 -7.59 21.32
C ARG A 127 -15.59 -6.76 20.63
N ARG A 128 -15.13 -5.69 21.28
CA ARG A 128 -14.07 -4.81 20.76
C ARG A 128 -12.71 -5.50 20.76
N PHE A 129 -11.88 -5.19 19.76
CA PHE A 129 -10.47 -5.55 19.75
C PHE A 129 -9.60 -4.39 19.30
N VAL A 130 -8.36 -4.37 19.79
CA VAL A 130 -7.26 -3.52 19.31
C VAL A 130 -6.06 -4.41 19.02
N SER A 131 -5.43 -4.26 17.87
CA SER A 131 -4.28 -5.08 17.49
C SER A 131 -3.28 -4.34 16.62
N GLY A 132 -1.99 -4.47 16.95
CA GLY A 132 -0.88 -4.05 16.08
C GLY A 132 -0.43 -5.15 15.10
N GLY A 133 -1.25 -6.17 14.86
CA GLY A 133 -0.97 -7.28 13.94
C GLY A 133 -0.20 -8.47 14.54
N LYS A 134 0.58 -8.26 15.61
CA LYS A 134 1.30 -9.34 16.32
C LYS A 134 0.66 -9.76 17.64
N SER A 135 -0.05 -8.85 18.29
CA SER A 135 -0.72 -9.05 19.56
C SER A 135 -2.14 -8.49 19.49
N VAL A 136 -3.02 -8.99 20.34
CA VAL A 136 -4.44 -8.59 20.40
C VAL A 136 -4.82 -8.27 21.84
N ILE A 137 -5.43 -7.11 22.03
CA ILE A 137 -6.19 -6.76 23.22
C ILE A 137 -7.67 -6.99 22.88
N LEU A 138 -8.31 -7.94 23.53
CA LEU A 138 -9.68 -8.36 23.25
C LEU A 138 -10.58 -8.10 24.47
N GLU A 139 -11.62 -7.29 24.28
CA GLU A 139 -12.63 -7.02 25.32
C GLU A 139 -13.14 -8.31 25.92
N GLY A 140 -13.23 -8.46 27.25
CA GLY A 140 -13.72 -9.67 27.93
C GLY A 140 -12.65 -10.75 28.16
N ARG A 141 -11.44 -10.57 27.61
CA ARG A 141 -10.24 -11.28 28.05
C ARG A 141 -9.26 -10.30 28.71
N ASP A 142 -9.11 -9.14 28.09
CA ASP A 142 -8.16 -8.09 28.46
C ASP A 142 -8.90 -6.80 28.89
N ASN A 143 -8.20 -5.93 29.62
CA ASN A 143 -8.70 -4.58 29.89
C ASN A 143 -8.46 -3.67 28.67
N ILE A 144 -9.47 -3.53 27.83
CA ILE A 144 -9.37 -2.83 26.54
C ILE A 144 -9.58 -1.30 26.63
N ALA A 145 -10.08 -0.79 27.75
CA ALA A 145 -10.60 0.59 27.82
C ALA A 145 -9.57 1.64 27.40
N ASP A 146 -8.35 1.57 27.96
CA ASP A 146 -7.29 2.54 27.70
C ASP A 146 -6.74 2.42 26.28
N ALA A 147 -6.49 1.19 25.81
CA ALA A 147 -6.02 0.93 24.45
C ALA A 147 -7.02 1.42 23.40
N TRP A 148 -8.31 1.22 23.64
CA TRP A 148 -9.36 1.70 22.76
C TRP A 148 -9.44 3.23 22.75
N ALA A 149 -9.42 3.86 23.93
CA ALA A 149 -9.49 5.32 24.04
C ALA A 149 -8.28 6.02 23.41
N GLY A 150 -7.09 5.47 23.58
CA GLY A 150 -5.85 6.01 23.03
C GLY A 150 -5.68 5.76 21.53
N ALA A 151 -6.16 4.62 21.02
CA ALA A 151 -5.80 4.17 19.69
C ALA A 151 -6.96 4.07 18.68
N CYS A 152 -8.23 4.16 19.09
CA CYS A 152 -9.38 3.86 18.23
C CYS A 152 -10.40 5.00 18.05
N ASN A 153 -10.06 6.22 18.46
CA ASN A 153 -10.86 7.43 18.18
C ASN A 153 -10.75 7.83 16.69
#